data_AF-A0A915MJJ7-F1
#
_entry.id   AF-A0A915MJJ7-F1
#
_cell.length_a   1.000
_cell.length_b   1.000
_cell.length_c   1.000
_cell.angle_alpha   90.00
_cell.angle_beta   90.00
_cell.angle_gamma   90.00
#
_symmetry.space_group_name_H-M   'P 1'
#
loop_
_entity.id
_entity.type
_entity.pdbx_description
1 polymer ?
#
loop_
_entity_poly.entity_id
_entity_poly.type
_entity_poly.pdbx_seq_one_letter_code
_entity_poly.pdbx_strand_id
1 'polypeptide(L)'
;MSKATYGPKPESFVLDDGQRYYVGADVGMYLKYHRGTLYKRYPQLWKRMASVDEKKKIQELGCATSYINSNIMLVKASEVEEIFEGQEEKYRSGGVGSGNYSRSDAANIKNRGGPAPWLTQQVTSGSHHLESVPCSTPSAHRRGHFRNRDYAYAADDLENYKRVLQNAETAESLVPIRLDM
;
A
#
# COMPACT_ATOMS: atom_id res chain seq x y z
N MET A 1 -1.73 -16.30 -1.66
CA MET A 1 -2.22 -15.00 -2.17
C MET A 1 -1.92 -14.93 -3.67
N SER A 2 -2.89 -15.19 -4.52
CA SER A 2 -2.73 -15.05 -5.97
C SER A 2 -2.43 -13.58 -6.29
N LYS A 3 -1.36 -13.31 -7.04
CA LYS A 3 -1.07 -11.96 -7.53
C LYS A 3 -2.23 -11.55 -8.44
N ALA A 4 -3.00 -10.57 -8.00
CA ALA A 4 -4.13 -10.06 -8.74
C ALA A 4 -3.62 -9.22 -9.93
N THR A 5 -3.15 -9.88 -10.97
CA THR A 5 -2.76 -9.26 -12.24
C THR A 5 -3.98 -8.68 -12.95
N TYR A 6 -3.75 -7.82 -13.94
CA TYR A 6 -4.82 -7.18 -14.74
C TYR A 6 -4.50 -7.23 -16.22
N GLY A 7 -5.43 -7.75 -17.02
CA GLY A 7 -5.28 -7.80 -18.47
C GLY A 7 -4.33 -8.89 -18.97
N PRO A 8 -4.01 -8.87 -20.28
CA PRO A 8 -3.07 -9.81 -20.87
C PRO A 8 -1.65 -9.57 -20.34
N LYS A 9 -0.86 -10.64 -20.24
CA LYS A 9 0.56 -10.54 -19.88
C LYS A 9 1.28 -9.67 -20.92
N PRO A 10 2.12 -8.70 -20.51
CA PRO A 10 2.83 -7.84 -21.44
C PRO A 10 3.77 -8.68 -22.33
N GLU A 11 4.03 -8.18 -23.54
CA GLU A 11 4.93 -8.82 -24.49
C GLU A 11 6.38 -8.34 -24.28
N SER A 12 7.32 -9.28 -24.32
CA SER A 12 8.75 -8.94 -24.27
C SER A 12 9.30 -8.81 -25.68
N PHE A 13 10.22 -7.88 -25.87
CA PHE A 13 10.90 -7.65 -27.14
C PHE A 13 12.41 -7.71 -26.98
N VAL A 14 13.10 -8.01 -28.09
CA VAL A 14 14.56 -8.11 -28.16
C VAL A 14 15.12 -6.81 -28.74
N LEU A 15 16.11 -6.24 -28.07
CA LEU A 15 16.86 -5.09 -28.55
C LEU A 15 18.15 -5.50 -29.26
N ASP A 16 18.87 -4.52 -29.81
CA ASP A 16 20.08 -4.76 -30.62
C ASP A 16 21.23 -5.38 -29.80
N ASP A 17 21.16 -5.29 -28.48
CA ASP A 17 22.07 -5.95 -27.53
C ASP A 17 21.79 -7.45 -27.34
N GLY A 18 20.77 -7.99 -28.02
CA GLY A 18 20.34 -9.38 -27.89
C GLY A 18 19.64 -9.70 -26.57
N GLN A 19 19.39 -8.71 -25.71
CA GLN A 19 18.69 -8.91 -24.45
C GLN A 19 17.19 -8.65 -24.61
N ARG A 20 16.39 -9.36 -23.80
CA ARG A 20 14.94 -9.19 -23.76
C ARG A 20 14.56 -8.16 -22.72
N TYR A 21 13.66 -7.27 -23.09
CA TYR A 21 13.14 -6.21 -22.24
C TYR A 21 11.62 -6.15 -22.26
N TYR A 22 11.07 -5.52 -21.22
CA TYR A 22 9.69 -5.07 -21.18
C TYR A 22 9.62 -3.55 -21.06
N VAL A 23 8.50 -2.99 -21.52
CA VAL A 23 8.11 -1.63 -21.20
C VAL A 23 7.60 -1.60 -19.75
N GLY A 24 8.25 -0.81 -18.89
CA GLY A 24 7.91 -0.73 -17.47
C GLY A 24 6.49 -0.22 -17.20
N ALA A 25 5.90 0.56 -18.11
CA ALA A 25 4.51 0.99 -18.04
C ALA A 25 3.52 -0.18 -18.20
N ASP A 26 3.76 -1.09 -19.14
CA ASP A 26 2.92 -2.28 -19.36
C ASP A 26 3.04 -3.26 -18.20
N VAL A 27 4.26 -3.48 -17.70
CA VAL A 27 4.49 -4.30 -16.50
C VAL A 27 3.80 -3.71 -15.28
N GLY A 28 3.89 -2.39 -15.12
CA GLY A 28 3.18 -1.65 -14.08
C GLY A 28 1.66 -1.83 -14.20
N MET A 29 1.10 -1.70 -15.40
CA MET A 29 -0.33 -1.91 -15.66
C MET A 29 -0.76 -3.34 -15.30
N TYR A 30 -0.01 -4.34 -15.77
CA TYR A 30 -0.31 -5.75 -15.53
C TYR A 30 -0.27 -6.12 -14.05
N LEU A 31 0.66 -5.53 -13.28
CA LEU A 31 0.78 -5.74 -11.84
C LEU A 31 -0.05 -4.75 -11.00
N LYS A 32 -0.86 -3.89 -11.63
CA LYS A 32 -1.63 -2.81 -10.98
C LYS A 32 -0.80 -1.79 -10.21
N TYR A 33 0.48 -1.62 -10.59
CA TYR A 33 1.37 -0.60 -10.07
C TYR A 33 1.38 0.63 -10.97
N HIS A 34 0.52 1.59 -10.65
CA HIS A 34 0.41 2.83 -11.40
C HIS A 34 1.40 3.90 -10.92
N ARG A 35 1.68 4.89 -11.78
CA ARG A 35 2.41 6.13 -11.43
C ARG A 35 3.77 5.90 -10.74
N GLY A 36 4.54 4.94 -11.24
CA GLY A 36 5.88 4.63 -10.71
C GLY A 36 5.89 3.83 -9.40
N THR A 37 4.74 3.35 -8.93
CA THR A 37 4.66 2.48 -7.74
C THR A 37 5.48 1.19 -7.93
N LEU A 38 5.64 0.72 -9.17
CA LEU A 38 6.46 -0.44 -9.52
C LEU A 38 7.90 -0.24 -9.01
N TYR A 39 8.50 0.91 -9.33
CA TYR A 39 9.88 1.23 -8.96
C TYR A 39 10.04 1.57 -7.48
N LYS A 40 8.98 2.05 -6.81
CA LYS A 40 8.99 2.28 -5.37
C LYS A 40 8.94 0.97 -4.60
N ARG A 41 8.16 0.00 -5.09
CA ARG A 41 8.02 -1.32 -4.47
C ARG A 41 9.25 -2.18 -4.70
N TYR A 42 9.85 -2.08 -5.89
CA TYR A 42 11.06 -2.81 -6.29
C TYR A 42 12.20 -1.84 -6.63
N PRO A 43 12.87 -1.23 -5.64
CA PRO A 43 13.93 -0.26 -5.91
C PRO A 43 15.16 -0.89 -6.55
N GLN A 44 15.41 -2.19 -6.28
CA GLN A 44 16.53 -2.95 -6.85
C GLN A 44 16.23 -3.50 -8.25
N LEU A 45 15.03 -3.25 -8.79
CA LEU A 45 14.71 -3.59 -10.17
C LEU A 45 15.54 -2.71 -11.12
N TRP A 46 16.25 -3.35 -12.04
CA TRP A 46 16.99 -2.67 -13.08
C TRP A 46 16.02 -1.91 -13.98
N LYS A 47 16.36 -0.66 -14.24
CA LYS A 47 15.59 0.22 -15.10
C LYS A 47 16.52 1.17 -15.83
N ARG A 48 16.25 1.41 -17.11
CA ARG A 48 16.87 2.51 -17.86
C ARG A 48 15.87 3.20 -18.77
N MET A 49 16.17 4.43 -19.15
CA MET A 49 15.40 5.12 -20.18
C MET A 49 15.80 4.59 -21.56
N ALA A 50 14.82 4.36 -22.43
CA ALA A 50 15.08 3.96 -23.81
C ALA A 50 15.72 5.12 -24.61
N SER A 51 16.68 4.79 -25.46
CA SER A 51 17.28 5.71 -26.43
C SER A 51 16.29 6.06 -27.55
N VAL A 52 16.61 7.06 -28.38
CA VAL A 52 15.75 7.47 -29.50
C VAL A 52 15.58 6.34 -30.51
N ASP A 53 16.65 5.61 -30.82
CA ASP A 53 16.62 4.49 -31.77
C ASP A 53 15.77 3.33 -31.23
N GLU A 54 15.91 3.02 -29.94
CA GLU A 54 15.13 1.98 -29.28
C GLU A 54 13.64 2.34 -29.22
N LYS A 55 13.32 3.62 -28.96
CA LYS A 55 11.94 4.12 -29.01
C LYS A 55 11.32 3.90 -30.38
N LYS A 56 12.07 4.16 -31.46
CA LYS A 56 11.61 3.92 -32.83
C LYS A 56 11.35 2.43 -33.08
N LYS A 57 12.23 1.54 -32.63
CA LYS A 57 12.05 0.09 -32.74
C LYS A 57 10.82 -0.42 -31.97
N ILE A 58 10.60 0.09 -30.76
CA ILE A 58 9.40 -0.23 -29.95
C ILE A 58 8.13 0.21 -30.67
N GLN A 59 8.17 1.36 -31.35
CA GLN A 59 7.04 1.86 -32.13
C GLN A 59 6.77 0.99 -33.37
N GLU A 60 7.80 0.54 -34.07
CA GLU A 60 7.70 -0.38 -35.22
C GLU A 60 7.15 -1.76 -34.81
N LEU A 61 7.50 -2.24 -33.61
CA LEU A 61 6.99 -3.49 -33.05
C LEU A 61 5.52 -3.44 -32.64
N GLY A 62 4.83 -2.31 -32.85
CA GLY A 62 3.41 -2.16 -32.54
C GLY A 62 3.11 -2.11 -31.05
N CYS A 63 4.13 -1.95 -30.18
CA CYS A 63 3.92 -1.63 -28.78
C CYS A 63 3.21 -0.27 -28.70
N ALA A 64 2.08 -0.24 -27.98
CA ALA A 64 1.02 0.77 -28.04
C ALA A 64 1.43 2.19 -28.53
N THR A 65 0.66 2.73 -29.49
CA THR A 65 0.77 4.10 -30.01
C THR A 65 0.79 5.21 -28.93
N SER A 66 0.41 4.88 -27.70
CA SER A 66 0.45 5.73 -26.52
C SER A 66 1.86 6.22 -26.13
N TYR A 67 2.93 5.61 -26.65
CA TYR A 67 4.31 5.90 -26.25
C TYR A 67 5.02 6.99 -27.07
N ILE A 68 4.39 7.52 -28.13
CA ILE A 68 5.02 8.40 -29.14
C ILE A 68 5.77 9.60 -28.53
N ASN A 69 5.23 10.23 -27.49
CA ASN A 69 5.82 11.42 -26.87
C ASN A 69 6.29 11.19 -25.41
N SER A 70 6.36 9.93 -24.98
CA SER A 70 6.61 9.59 -23.58
C SER A 70 8.04 9.13 -23.34
N ASN A 71 8.54 9.38 -22.12
CA ASN A 71 9.76 8.74 -21.64
C ASN A 71 9.47 7.27 -21.34
N ILE A 72 10.02 6.39 -22.17
CA ILE A 72 9.86 4.94 -22.03
C ILE A 72 10.95 4.42 -21.09
N MET A 73 10.52 3.76 -20.02
CA MET A 73 11.40 3.05 -19.10
C MET A 73 11.42 1.57 -19.49
N LEU A 74 12.62 1.04 -19.70
CA LEU A 74 12.88 -0.37 -19.97
C LEU A 74 13.25 -1.08 -18.68
N VAL A 75 12.75 -2.31 -18.54
CA VAL A 75 13.09 -3.24 -17.45
C VAL A 75 13.51 -4.57 -18.08
N LYS A 76 14.49 -5.25 -17.48
CA LYS A 76 14.99 -6.53 -18.02
C LYS A 76 13.92 -7.62 -17.91
N ALA A 77 13.77 -8.42 -18.96
CA ALA A 77 12.80 -9.50 -18.97
C ALA A 77 13.08 -10.54 -17.88
N SER A 78 14.34 -10.92 -17.69
CA SER A 78 14.75 -11.88 -16.65
C SER A 78 14.26 -11.47 -15.27
N GLU A 79 14.41 -10.19 -14.90
CA GLU A 79 14.00 -9.71 -13.58
C GLU A 79 12.48 -9.66 -13.41
N VAL A 80 11.76 -9.30 -14.47
CA VAL A 80 10.30 -9.22 -14.47
C VAL A 80 9.65 -10.60 -14.46
N GLU A 81 10.22 -11.56 -15.19
CA GLU A 81 9.75 -12.96 -15.18
C GLU A 81 9.84 -13.56 -13.79
N GLU A 82 10.94 -13.33 -13.07
CA GLU A 82 11.08 -13.75 -11.68
C GLU A 82 10.05 -13.09 -10.75
N ILE A 83 9.69 -11.83 -11.00
CA ILE A 83 8.57 -11.17 -10.30
C ILE A 83 7.25 -11.86 -10.64
N PHE A 84 7.01 -12.28 -11.89
CA PHE A 84 5.80 -13.01 -12.24
C PHE A 84 5.74 -14.40 -11.58
N GLU A 85 6.88 -15.08 -11.45
CA GLU A 85 7.01 -16.39 -10.81
C GLU A 85 6.94 -16.34 -9.27
N GLY A 86 7.03 -15.15 -8.67
CA GLY A 86 6.90 -14.96 -7.22
C GLY A 86 8.22 -14.76 -6.48
N GLN A 87 9.36 -14.81 -7.16
CA GLN A 87 10.70 -14.58 -6.60
C GLN A 87 11.01 -13.07 -6.50
N GLU A 88 10.07 -12.28 -5.99
CA GLU A 88 10.15 -10.82 -5.98
C GLU A 88 10.88 -10.24 -4.76
N GLU A 89 11.14 -11.06 -3.73
CA GLU A 89 11.72 -10.58 -2.46
C GLU A 89 13.10 -9.96 -2.63
N LYS A 90 13.92 -10.51 -3.53
CA LYS A 90 15.25 -9.96 -3.83
C LYS A 90 15.23 -8.55 -4.40
N TYR A 91 14.12 -8.15 -5.02
CA TYR A 91 13.97 -6.82 -5.60
C TYR A 91 13.33 -5.82 -4.64
N ARG A 92 12.73 -6.31 -3.54
CA ARG A 92 12.08 -5.51 -2.51
C ARG A 92 13.13 -5.02 -1.49
N SER A 93 12.90 -3.84 -0.93
CA SER A 93 13.69 -3.32 0.19
C SER A 93 13.59 -4.25 1.40
N GLY A 94 14.50 -5.22 1.52
CA GLY A 94 14.50 -6.24 2.57
C GLY A 94 15.23 -7.53 2.19
N GLY A 95 15.46 -7.79 0.90
CA GLY A 95 16.26 -8.93 0.45
C GLY A 95 17.76 -8.73 0.71
N VAL A 96 18.33 -9.54 1.61
CA VAL A 96 19.77 -9.67 1.80
C VAL A 96 20.36 -10.28 0.52
N GLY A 97 20.80 -9.43 -0.39
CA GLY A 97 21.48 -9.82 -1.63
C GLY A 97 22.65 -8.89 -1.87
N SER A 98 23.85 -9.36 -1.55
CA SER A 98 25.11 -8.70 -1.87
C SER A 98 25.18 -8.41 -3.37
N GLY A 99 25.28 -7.14 -3.73
CA GLY A 99 25.35 -6.69 -5.12
C GLY A 99 25.68 -5.21 -5.17
N ASN A 100 26.98 -4.89 -5.12
CA ASN A 100 27.53 -3.56 -5.31
C ASN A 100 27.15 -3.00 -6.69
N TYR A 101 26.14 -2.12 -6.78
CA TYR A 101 26.07 -1.14 -7.87
C TYR A 101 25.56 0.20 -7.35
N SER A 102 26.31 1.24 -7.69
CA SER A 102 26.31 2.58 -7.10
C SER A 102 24.97 3.31 -7.22
N ARG A 103 24.59 3.99 -6.14
CA ARG A 103 23.39 4.83 -6.02
C ARG A 103 23.73 6.24 -6.50
N SER A 104 23.02 6.75 -7.50
CA SER A 104 23.05 8.17 -7.85
C SER A 104 22.15 8.98 -6.90
N ASP A 105 22.73 10.03 -6.32
CA ASP A 105 22.19 11.02 -5.40
C ASP A 105 20.79 11.55 -5.71
N ALA A 106 19.94 11.62 -4.68
CA ALA A 106 18.91 12.65 -4.53
C ALA A 106 18.43 12.75 -3.07
N ALA A 107 19.01 13.74 -2.39
CA ALA A 107 18.46 14.59 -1.32
C ALA A 107 17.39 14.05 -0.35
N ASN A 108 17.83 13.94 0.89
CA ASN A 108 17.12 13.79 2.15
C ASN A 108 16.17 14.98 2.44
N ILE A 109 14.87 14.74 2.55
CA ILE A 109 13.92 15.68 3.17
C ILE A 109 13.31 15.02 4.41
N LYS A 110 13.64 15.61 5.55
CA LYS A 110 13.29 15.19 6.91
C LYS A 110 11.81 15.47 7.21
N ASN A 111 11.12 14.45 7.71
CA ASN A 111 9.84 14.58 8.41
C ASN A 111 9.97 15.50 9.65
N ARG A 112 9.09 16.49 9.78
CA ARG A 112 8.78 17.19 11.04
C ARG A 112 7.27 17.28 11.18
N GLY A 113 6.73 16.85 12.33
CA GLY A 113 5.37 17.17 12.75
C GLY A 113 4.60 16.04 13.44
N GLY A 114 5.09 15.56 14.60
CA GLY A 114 4.24 14.84 15.57
C GLY A 114 3.50 15.84 16.47
N PRO A 115 2.34 15.48 17.05
CA PRO A 115 1.57 16.39 17.92
C PRO A 115 2.13 16.35 19.35
N ALA A 116 2.41 17.51 19.94
CA ALA A 116 2.78 17.62 21.35
C ALA A 116 1.51 17.64 22.23
N PRO A 117 1.48 16.87 23.34
CA PRO A 117 0.32 16.79 24.21
C PRO A 117 0.58 17.54 25.54
N TRP A 118 -0.50 18.06 26.13
CA TRP A 118 -0.63 18.47 27.54
C TRP A 118 -0.12 19.88 27.90
N LEU A 119 -1.05 20.85 27.93
CA LEU A 119 -0.96 21.93 28.91
C LEU A 119 -2.32 22.21 29.53
N THR A 120 -2.35 21.91 30.82
CA THR A 120 -3.40 22.09 31.81
C THR A 120 -3.80 23.55 31.95
N GLN A 121 -5.09 23.86 31.84
CA GLN A 121 -5.62 25.09 32.45
C GLN A 121 -6.16 24.73 33.83
N GLN A 122 -5.30 24.92 34.84
CA GLN A 122 -5.65 24.92 36.24
C GLN A 122 -6.76 25.94 36.51
N VAL A 123 -7.72 25.50 37.33
CA VAL A 123 -8.77 26.31 37.91
C VAL A 123 -8.20 27.27 38.94
N THR A 124 -8.54 28.55 38.82
CA THR A 124 -8.46 29.55 39.89
C THR A 124 -9.79 30.26 39.95
N SER A 125 -10.57 30.03 41.00
CA SER A 125 -11.23 31.08 41.79
C SER A 125 -12.27 30.53 42.76
N GLY A 126 -12.20 31.02 44.00
CA GLY A 126 -13.39 31.35 44.79
C GLY A 126 -13.83 30.34 45.84
N SER A 127 -13.23 30.46 47.04
CA SER A 127 -13.87 30.28 48.36
C SER A 127 -15.32 29.74 48.35
N HIS A 128 -15.52 28.47 48.70
CA HIS A 128 -16.83 27.89 49.01
C HIS A 128 -16.94 27.76 50.53
N HIS A 129 -17.52 28.78 51.16
CA HIS A 129 -17.73 28.86 52.60
C HIS A 129 -19.14 28.33 52.92
N LEU A 130 -19.16 27.11 53.48
CA LEU A 130 -20.13 26.59 54.46
C LEU A 130 -21.64 26.77 54.25
N GLU A 131 -22.15 26.76 53.03
CA GLU A 131 -23.56 26.41 52.80
C GLU A 131 -23.67 25.38 51.67
N SER A 132 -24.27 24.23 51.99
CA SER A 132 -24.58 23.17 51.01
C SER A 132 -25.75 23.61 50.14
N VAL A 133 -25.53 24.64 49.33
CA VAL A 133 -26.46 25.03 48.28
C VAL A 133 -25.97 24.38 46.99
N PRO A 134 -26.81 23.62 46.26
CA PRO A 134 -26.39 23.05 44.98
C PRO A 134 -25.97 24.20 44.05
N CYS A 135 -24.68 24.25 43.70
CA CYS A 135 -24.22 25.15 42.65
C CYS A 135 -24.88 24.69 41.35
N SER A 136 -25.58 25.59 40.67
CA SER A 136 -26.19 25.32 39.37
C SER A 136 -25.11 24.79 38.42
N THR A 137 -25.06 23.47 38.22
CA THR A 137 -24.20 22.88 37.20
C THR A 137 -24.64 23.46 35.85
N PRO A 138 -23.74 24.07 35.06
CA PRO A 138 -24.12 24.55 33.74
C PRO A 138 -24.72 23.38 32.96
N SER A 139 -25.85 23.63 32.30
CA SER A 139 -26.51 22.63 31.45
C SER A 139 -25.48 22.09 30.47
N ALA A 140 -25.13 20.81 30.60
CA ALA A 140 -24.20 20.15 29.72
C ALA A 140 -24.84 20.06 28.32
N HIS A 141 -24.63 21.07 27.48
CA HIS A 141 -24.97 21.04 26.06
C HIS A 141 -24.09 20.06 25.26
N ARG A 142 -23.32 19.19 25.93
CA ARG A 142 -22.93 17.93 25.31
C ARG A 142 -24.17 17.08 25.23
N ARG A 143 -24.88 17.16 24.10
CA ARG A 143 -25.48 15.96 23.51
C ARG A 143 -24.41 14.89 23.60
N GLY A 144 -24.53 14.00 24.59
CA GLY A 144 -23.67 12.84 24.70
C GLY A 144 -23.63 12.21 23.31
N HIS A 145 -22.44 11.88 22.84
CA HIS A 145 -22.28 11.17 21.60
C HIS A 145 -23.18 9.93 21.70
N PHE A 146 -24.36 9.97 21.09
CA PHE A 146 -25.19 8.80 20.95
C PHE A 146 -24.33 7.87 20.11
N ARG A 147 -23.65 6.93 20.77
CA ARG A 147 -23.10 5.80 20.05
C ARG A 147 -24.31 5.17 19.40
N ASN A 148 -24.42 5.29 18.08
CA ASN A 148 -25.38 4.51 17.33
C ASN A 148 -25.25 3.09 17.86
N ARG A 149 -26.38 2.52 18.26
CA ARG A 149 -26.43 1.16 18.76
C ARG A 149 -26.02 0.31 17.56
N ASP A 150 -24.75 -0.06 17.49
CA ASP A 150 -24.21 -0.90 16.44
C ASP A 150 -24.95 -2.23 16.56
N TYR A 151 -25.97 -2.40 15.72
CA TYR A 151 -26.61 -3.70 15.56
C TYR A 151 -25.52 -4.61 15.01
N ALA A 152 -25.16 -5.64 15.79
CA ALA A 152 -24.07 -6.57 15.47
C ALA A 152 -24.24 -7.30 14.12
N TYR A 153 -25.40 -7.14 13.47
CA TYR A 153 -25.72 -7.67 12.15
C TYR A 153 -26.61 -6.69 11.39
N ALA A 154 -26.02 -5.63 10.83
CA ALA A 154 -26.62 -4.92 9.71
C ALA A 154 -26.28 -5.68 8.42
N ALA A 155 -27.27 -5.91 7.55
CA ALA A 155 -27.05 -6.55 6.25
C ALA A 155 -26.11 -5.74 5.33
N ASP A 156 -25.91 -4.46 5.64
CA ASP A 156 -25.01 -3.56 4.92
C ASP A 156 -23.56 -3.58 5.45
N ASP A 157 -23.27 -4.30 6.54
CA ASP A 157 -21.90 -4.45 7.04
C ASP A 157 -21.17 -5.55 6.27
N LEU A 158 -20.69 -5.16 5.08
CA LEU A 158 -19.92 -6.00 4.18
C LEU A 158 -18.66 -6.59 4.84
N GLU A 159 -18.07 -5.86 5.80
CA GLU A 159 -16.88 -6.34 6.52
C GLU A 159 -17.22 -7.43 7.53
N ASN A 160 -18.33 -7.28 8.26
CA ASN A 160 -18.79 -8.33 9.16
C ASN A 160 -19.23 -9.59 8.40
N TYR A 161 -19.91 -9.43 7.26
CA TYR A 161 -20.28 -10.55 6.39
C TYR A 161 -19.05 -11.35 5.92
N LYS A 162 -17.97 -10.67 5.47
CA LYS A 162 -16.72 -11.32 5.09
C LYS A 162 -16.09 -12.10 6.24
N ARG A 163 -16.10 -11.54 7.47
CA ARG A 163 -15.54 -12.21 8.66
C ARG A 163 -16.29 -13.49 9.01
N VAL A 164 -17.62 -13.50 8.88
CA VAL A 164 -18.45 -14.69 9.12
C VAL A 164 -18.10 -15.80 8.12
N LEU A 165 -18.00 -15.47 6.83
CA LEU A 165 -17.61 -16.45 5.81
C LEU A 165 -16.19 -16.99 6.05
N GLN A 166 -15.25 -16.10 6.40
CA GLN A 166 -13.88 -16.52 6.73
C GLN A 166 -13.85 -17.48 7.93
N ASN A 167 -14.66 -17.22 8.96
CA ASN A 167 -14.76 -18.11 10.11
C ASN A 167 -15.39 -19.46 9.73
N ALA A 168 -16.39 -19.46 8.85
CA ALA A 168 -17.02 -20.68 8.35
C ALA A 168 -16.10 -21.57 7.49
N GLU A 169 -15.08 -20.98 6.86
CA GLU A 169 -14.04 -21.73 6.13
C GLU A 169 -13.02 -22.41 7.07
N THR A 170 -12.98 -22.05 8.36
CA THR A 170 -12.05 -22.66 9.31
C THR A 170 -12.48 -24.08 9.68
N ALA A 171 -11.53 -25.01 9.73
CA ALA A 171 -11.81 -26.38 10.15
C ALA A 171 -12.17 -26.43 11.65
N GLU A 172 -13.32 -27.01 11.97
CA GLU A 172 -13.78 -27.13 13.35
C GLU A 172 -12.89 -28.10 14.16
N SER A 173 -12.37 -27.63 15.29
CA SER A 173 -11.62 -28.43 16.26
C SER A 173 -12.34 -28.44 17.60
N LEU A 174 -13.18 -29.44 17.82
CA LEU A 174 -13.99 -29.56 19.03
C LEU A 174 -13.13 -30.01 20.22
N VAL A 175 -13.19 -29.24 21.31
CA VAL A 175 -12.50 -29.56 22.57
C VAL A 175 -13.52 -29.73 23.70
N PRO A 176 -13.34 -30.71 24.60
CA PRO A 176 -14.24 -30.90 25.73
C PRO A 176 -14.08 -29.75 26.74
N ILE A 177 -15.20 -29.17 27.19
CA ILE A 177 -15.23 -28.12 28.22
C ILE A 177 -15.98 -28.67 29.44
N ARG A 178 -15.36 -28.58 30.63
CA ARG A 178 -15.99 -28.86 31.92
C ARG A 178 -15.98 -27.59 32.76
N LEU A 179 -17.15 -27.20 33.26
CA LEU A 179 -17.31 -26.08 34.19
C LEU A 179 -17.59 -26.65 35.59
N ASP A 180 -16.77 -26.27 36.56
CA ASP A 180 -16.97 -26.57 37.99
C ASP A 180 -16.79 -25.23 38.73
N MET A 181 -17.92 -24.60 39.06
CA MET A 181 -17.99 -23.27 39.67
C MET A 181 -18.45 -23.37 41.12
#